data_AF-A0A539EEC4-F1
#
_entry.id   AF-A0A539EEC4-F1
#
_cell.length_a   1.000
_cell.length_b   1.000
_cell.length_c   1.000
_cell.angle_alpha   90.00
_cell.angle_beta   90.00
_cell.angle_gamma   90.00
#
_symmetry.space_group_name_H-M   'P 1'
#
loop_
_entity.id
_entity.type
_entity.pdbx_description
1 polymer ?
#
loop_
_entity_poly.entity_id
_entity_poly.type
_entity_poly.pdbx_seq_one_letter_code
_entity_poly.pdbx_strand_id
1 'polypeptide(L)'
;MTETRLPFPPDRSNEILRLKGLLDAFADRLADADLRDQVRSLVPVFQELRRLGTSLLPEDPASARGRIIAYLQRYPLTLIDGDELLVISGIGEWARRVRELRVQFGWWIYTGMTLRELADDNPEAAADVTERLGVPIDQIRPDHYVLVRLDQDRDAAHRWNVLNGIRKQPLGVKAKVLAYLRANVGNPVTLEELRYLAGDKSEWARRVRELRTEDGWPIFTRMQGRPDLPVGSYVLDEDKQAPEHDRRIPDDVRITVLERDRYACLQCGWSRDQLRSEDPRKFLELHHLEHHMHGGANTVENLVTLCNVHHDQVHAGRLTAPRPPVGGASSED
;
A
#
# COMPACT_ATOMS: atom_id res chain seq x y z
N MET A 1 14.44 17.85 22.47
CA MET A 1 15.82 18.27 22.22
C MET A 1 16.76 17.28 22.87
N THR A 2 17.24 16.33 22.08
CA THR A 2 18.46 15.55 22.34
C THR A 2 18.97 15.19 20.96
N GLU A 3 19.79 16.07 20.40
CA GLU A 3 20.59 15.75 19.21
C GLU A 3 21.53 14.63 19.61
N THR A 4 21.16 13.39 19.29
CA THR A 4 22.08 12.26 19.25
C THR A 4 23.12 12.62 18.19
N ARG A 5 24.27 13.17 18.62
CA ARG A 5 25.44 13.33 17.77
C ARG A 5 25.76 11.95 17.18
N LEU A 6 25.51 11.84 15.88
CA LEU A 6 25.91 10.68 15.10
C LEU A 6 27.41 10.46 15.31
N PRO A 7 27.87 9.22 15.54
CA PRO A 7 29.30 8.93 15.51
C PRO A 7 29.86 9.44 14.18
N PHE A 8 31.01 10.13 14.23
CA PHE A 8 31.71 10.52 13.00
C PHE A 8 31.78 9.31 12.07
N PRO A 9 31.47 9.48 10.77
CA PRO A 9 31.59 8.37 9.84
C PRO A 9 33.02 7.81 9.94
N PRO A 10 33.20 6.49 9.95
CA PRO A 10 34.54 5.89 10.01
C PRO A 10 35.39 6.48 8.90
N ASP A 11 36.64 6.86 9.21
CA ASP A 11 37.57 7.43 8.24
C ASP A 11 37.79 6.45 7.08
N ARG A 12 37.46 6.88 5.86
CA ARG A 12 37.53 6.08 4.63
C ARG A 12 38.59 6.57 3.65
N SER A 13 39.50 7.40 4.14
CA SER A 13 40.52 8.01 3.30
C SER A 13 41.34 6.94 2.58
N ASN A 14 41.59 5.80 3.21
CA ASN A 14 42.34 4.69 2.62
C ASN A 14 41.60 4.00 1.46
N GLU A 15 40.30 3.72 1.60
CA GLU A 15 39.47 3.14 0.56
C GLU A 15 39.36 4.08 -0.65
N ILE A 16 39.19 5.38 -0.39
CA ILE A 16 39.14 6.41 -1.44
C ILE A 16 40.48 6.50 -2.18
N LEU A 17 41.60 6.50 -1.45
CA LEU A 17 42.94 6.52 -2.06
C LEU A 17 43.18 5.28 -2.91
N ARG A 18 42.75 4.10 -2.44
CA ARG A 18 42.84 2.85 -3.22
C ARG A 18 42.01 2.92 -4.49
N LEU A 19 40.77 3.43 -4.42
CA LEU A 19 39.90 3.56 -5.59
C LEU A 19 40.51 4.50 -6.65
N LYS A 20 41.07 5.65 -6.21
CA LYS A 20 41.80 6.57 -7.09
C LYS A 20 42.95 5.87 -7.80
N GLY A 21 43.81 5.16 -7.07
CA GLY A 21 44.94 4.45 -7.68
C GLY A 21 44.51 3.37 -8.69
N LEU A 22 43.38 2.69 -8.47
CA LEU A 22 42.83 1.74 -9.45
C LEU A 22 42.30 2.42 -10.72
N LEU A 23 41.74 3.62 -10.59
CA LEU A 23 41.27 4.42 -11.73
C LEU A 23 42.44 5.01 -12.53
N ASP A 24 43.49 5.47 -11.85
CA ASP A 24 44.72 5.95 -12.51
C ASP A 24 45.35 4.82 -13.34
N ALA A 25 45.48 3.63 -12.76
CA ALA A 25 46.00 2.44 -13.46
C ALA A 25 45.09 1.96 -14.61
N PHE A 26 43.78 2.27 -14.56
CA PHE A 26 42.88 2.01 -15.68
C PHE A 26 43.11 3.02 -16.82
N ALA A 27 43.32 4.30 -16.50
CA ALA A 27 43.56 5.34 -17.50
C ALA A 27 44.79 5.01 -18.36
N ASP A 28 45.86 4.50 -17.75
CA ASP A 28 47.07 4.06 -18.47
C ASP A 28 46.80 2.93 -19.48
N ARG A 29 45.74 2.15 -19.30
CA ARG A 29 45.39 0.99 -20.16
C ARG A 29 44.45 1.34 -21.31
N LEU A 30 43.96 2.58 -21.40
CA LEU A 30 43.07 3.01 -22.49
C LEU A 30 43.77 3.05 -23.85
N ALA A 31 45.10 3.24 -23.88
CA ALA A 31 45.85 3.38 -25.13
C ALA A 31 46.25 2.05 -25.78
N ASP A 32 46.62 1.03 -24.99
CA ASP A 32 47.40 -0.11 -25.50
C ASP A 32 46.87 -1.51 -25.12
N ALA A 33 45.75 -1.61 -24.38
CA ALA A 33 45.19 -2.89 -23.95
C ALA A 33 44.01 -3.36 -24.83
N ASP A 34 43.87 -4.68 -25.02
CA ASP A 34 42.67 -5.28 -25.61
C ASP A 34 41.43 -5.00 -24.73
N LEU A 35 40.25 -4.95 -25.37
CA LEU A 35 38.96 -4.67 -24.73
C LEU A 35 38.71 -5.56 -23.50
N ARG A 36 39.07 -6.84 -23.57
CA ARG A 36 38.88 -7.76 -22.45
C ARG A 36 39.72 -7.36 -21.24
N ASP A 37 40.95 -6.92 -21.44
CA ASP A 37 41.85 -6.52 -20.36
C ASP A 37 41.42 -5.19 -19.75
N GLN A 38 40.93 -4.25 -20.56
CA GLN A 38 40.28 -3.03 -20.09
C GLN A 38 39.09 -3.35 -19.17
N VAL A 39 38.16 -4.22 -19.60
CA VAL A 39 37.03 -4.65 -18.77
C VAL A 39 37.49 -5.33 -17.48
N ARG A 40 38.46 -6.25 -17.54
CA ARG A 40 38.98 -6.95 -16.35
C ARG A 40 39.63 -6.00 -15.35
N SER A 41 40.24 -4.92 -15.82
CA SER A 41 40.86 -3.92 -14.96
C SER A 41 39.86 -3.02 -14.23
N LEU A 42 38.60 -2.93 -14.69
CA LEU A 42 37.52 -2.27 -13.97
C LEU A 42 36.90 -3.16 -12.87
N VAL A 43 37.14 -4.47 -12.89
CA VAL A 43 36.56 -5.38 -11.88
C VAL A 43 36.99 -5.03 -10.45
N PRO A 44 38.29 -4.77 -10.15
CA PRO A 44 38.71 -4.30 -8.83
C PRO A 44 38.12 -2.95 -8.44
N VAL A 45 37.97 -2.02 -9.39
CA VAL A 45 37.32 -0.71 -9.17
C VAL A 45 35.89 -0.92 -8.69
N PHE A 46 35.13 -1.76 -9.39
CA PHE A 46 33.74 -2.09 -9.03
C PHE A 46 33.66 -2.78 -7.65
N GLN A 47 34.60 -3.67 -7.34
CA GLN A 47 34.64 -4.34 -6.03
C GLN A 47 34.93 -3.37 -4.88
N GLU A 48 35.86 -2.43 -5.05
CA GLU A 48 36.18 -1.44 -4.02
C GLU A 48 35.05 -0.40 -3.88
N LEU A 49 34.45 0.06 -4.98
CA LEU A 49 33.27 0.94 -4.94
C LEU A 49 32.11 0.28 -4.17
N ARG A 50 31.86 -1.01 -4.44
CA ARG A 50 30.86 -1.80 -3.72
C ARG A 50 31.17 -1.88 -2.22
N ARG A 51 32.42 -2.16 -1.83
CA ARG A 51 32.82 -2.21 -0.40
C ARG A 51 32.63 -0.86 0.28
N LEU A 52 33.00 0.22 -0.41
CA LEU A 52 32.80 1.59 0.06
C LEU A 52 31.32 1.88 0.30
N GLY A 53 30.45 1.55 -0.67
CA GLY A 53 29.00 1.72 -0.54
C GLY A 53 28.40 0.93 0.63
N THR A 54 28.71 -0.37 0.73
CA THR A 54 28.15 -1.22 1.80
C THR A 54 28.58 -0.81 3.19
N SER A 55 29.76 -0.23 3.34
CA SER A 55 30.26 0.21 4.64
C SER A 55 29.60 1.51 5.11
N LEU A 56 28.86 2.26 4.27
CA LEU A 56 28.29 3.59 4.59
C LEU A 56 27.32 3.57 5.78
N LEU A 57 26.75 2.41 6.10
CA LEU A 57 25.88 2.24 7.25
C LEU A 57 26.70 2.00 8.53
N PRO A 58 26.44 2.74 9.64
CA PRO A 58 27.20 2.59 10.88
C PRO A 58 27.06 1.20 11.54
N GLU A 59 25.87 0.64 11.44
CA GLU A 59 25.61 -0.78 11.71
C GLU A 59 25.50 -1.44 10.34
N ASP A 60 26.32 -2.46 10.05
CA ASP A 60 26.22 -3.22 8.80
C ASP A 60 25.39 -4.48 9.05
N PRO A 61 24.10 -4.49 8.65
CA PRO A 61 23.35 -5.73 8.53
C PRO A 61 24.12 -6.70 7.64
N ALA A 62 24.32 -7.93 8.11
CA ALA A 62 25.05 -8.98 7.38
C ALA A 62 24.49 -9.32 5.97
N SER A 63 23.36 -8.74 5.56
CA SER A 63 22.74 -8.99 4.25
C SER A 63 22.40 -7.69 3.52
N ALA A 64 22.48 -7.75 2.18
CA ALA A 64 22.06 -6.66 1.30
C ALA A 64 20.62 -6.20 1.56
N ARG A 65 19.71 -7.15 1.86
CA ARG A 65 18.33 -6.85 2.24
C ARG A 65 18.27 -6.05 3.54
N GLY A 66 19.05 -6.46 4.54
CA GLY A 66 19.17 -5.77 5.81
C GLY A 66 19.65 -4.33 5.64
N ARG A 67 20.68 -4.11 4.80
CA ARG A 67 21.17 -2.77 4.49
C ARG A 67 20.13 -1.87 3.84
N ILE A 68 19.38 -2.39 2.87
CA ILE A 68 18.29 -1.64 2.21
C ILE A 68 17.26 -1.20 3.26
N ILE A 69 16.76 -2.12 4.11
CA ILE A 69 15.74 -1.74 5.09
C ILE A 69 16.29 -0.79 6.16
N ALA A 70 17.52 -0.99 6.63
CA ALA A 70 18.16 -0.09 7.59
C ALA A 70 18.29 1.34 7.04
N TYR A 71 18.64 1.47 5.75
CA TYR A 71 18.70 2.78 5.08
C TYR A 71 17.31 3.42 4.98
N LEU A 72 16.32 2.68 4.49
CA LEU A 72 14.94 3.18 4.38
C LEU A 72 14.33 3.58 5.73
N GLN A 73 14.62 2.84 6.80
CA GLN A 73 14.16 3.16 8.16
C GLN A 73 14.80 4.42 8.73
N ARG A 74 16.01 4.77 8.27
CA ARG A 74 16.70 6.00 8.66
C ARG A 74 16.15 7.23 7.96
N TYR A 75 15.53 7.04 6.80
CA TYR A 75 14.91 8.09 5.97
C TYR A 75 13.44 7.77 5.66
N PRO A 76 12.57 7.66 6.69
CA PRO A 76 11.15 7.44 6.47
C PRO A 76 10.54 8.63 5.73
N LEU A 77 9.51 8.39 4.91
CA LEU A 77 8.83 9.42 4.11
C LEU A 77 9.77 10.24 3.21
N THR A 78 10.93 9.68 2.86
CA THR A 78 11.88 10.28 1.92
C THR A 78 11.87 9.49 0.62
N LEU A 79 11.89 10.16 -0.53
CA LEU A 79 12.07 9.51 -1.81
C LEU A 79 13.54 9.07 -1.95
N ILE A 80 13.73 7.76 -2.13
CA ILE A 80 15.03 7.14 -2.30
C ILE A 80 15.13 6.57 -3.72
N ASP A 81 16.19 6.92 -4.43
CA ASP A 81 16.46 6.42 -5.78
C ASP A 81 16.90 4.95 -5.78
N GLY A 82 16.58 4.24 -6.86
CA GLY A 82 17.06 2.87 -7.07
C GLY A 82 18.59 2.75 -7.03
N ASP A 83 19.29 3.77 -7.54
CA ASP A 83 20.75 3.82 -7.54
C ASP A 83 21.34 4.00 -6.12
N GLU A 84 20.64 4.67 -5.21
CA GLU A 84 21.03 4.70 -3.80
C GLU A 84 20.94 3.30 -3.18
N LEU A 85 19.86 2.57 -3.49
CA LEU A 85 19.68 1.19 -3.03
C LEU A 85 20.71 0.24 -3.66
N LEU A 86 21.13 0.47 -4.90
CA LEU A 86 22.25 -0.24 -5.53
C LEU A 86 23.54 -0.04 -4.72
N VAL A 87 23.89 1.21 -4.41
CA VAL A 87 25.10 1.56 -3.66
C VAL A 87 25.09 0.94 -2.26
N ILE A 88 24.00 1.13 -1.52
CA ILE A 88 23.89 0.66 -0.13
C ILE A 88 23.80 -0.87 -0.03
N SER A 89 23.02 -1.50 -0.92
CA SER A 89 22.91 -2.97 -0.92
C SER A 89 24.21 -3.64 -1.38
N GLY A 90 24.95 -2.97 -2.26
CA GLY A 90 26.15 -3.47 -2.92
C GLY A 90 25.88 -4.60 -3.91
N ILE A 91 24.65 -4.83 -4.38
CA ILE A 91 24.34 -5.92 -5.32
C ILE A 91 23.51 -5.43 -6.48
N GLY A 92 23.67 -6.01 -7.67
CA GLY A 92 22.80 -5.70 -8.82
C GLY A 92 21.35 -6.14 -8.61
N GLU A 93 21.12 -7.21 -7.84
CA GLU A 93 19.79 -7.77 -7.54
C GLU A 93 19.05 -7.03 -6.41
N TRP A 94 19.34 -5.75 -6.20
CA TRP A 94 18.76 -4.95 -5.13
C TRP A 94 17.23 -4.80 -5.28
N ALA A 95 16.73 -4.62 -6.50
CA ALA A 95 15.30 -4.47 -6.77
C ALA A 95 14.50 -5.70 -6.33
N ARG A 96 15.10 -6.90 -6.47
CA ARG A 96 14.52 -8.14 -5.97
C ARG A 96 14.44 -8.14 -4.43
N ARG A 97 15.47 -7.67 -3.75
CA ARG A 97 15.48 -7.58 -2.27
C ARG A 97 14.44 -6.58 -1.75
N VAL A 98 14.24 -5.46 -2.45
CA VAL A 98 13.16 -4.50 -2.12
C VAL A 98 11.78 -5.14 -2.30
N ARG A 99 11.57 -5.90 -3.38
CA ARG A 99 10.32 -6.66 -3.56
C ARG A 99 10.09 -7.68 -2.43
N GLU A 100 11.13 -8.39 -2.00
CA GLU A 100 11.01 -9.30 -0.86
C GLU A 100 10.62 -8.53 0.41
N LEU A 101 11.28 -7.40 0.71
CA LEU A 101 10.93 -6.57 1.86
C LEU A 101 9.46 -6.16 1.86
N ARG A 102 8.95 -5.73 0.70
CA ARG A 102 7.56 -5.32 0.52
C ARG A 102 6.57 -6.44 0.72
N VAL A 103 6.73 -7.53 -0.04
CA VAL A 103 5.66 -8.54 -0.15
C VAL A 103 5.86 -9.73 0.81
N GLN A 104 7.10 -10.09 1.13
CA GLN A 104 7.40 -11.25 1.99
C GLN A 104 7.60 -10.86 3.45
N PHE A 105 8.20 -9.69 3.67
CA PHE A 105 8.55 -9.22 5.02
C PHE A 105 7.64 -8.10 5.51
N GLY A 106 6.63 -7.70 4.74
CA GLY A 106 5.57 -6.81 5.23
C GLY A 106 6.02 -5.37 5.51
N TRP A 107 7.07 -4.91 4.83
CA TRP A 107 7.48 -3.52 4.94
C TRP A 107 6.65 -2.65 4.00
N TRP A 108 6.13 -1.55 4.55
CA TRP A 108 5.33 -0.56 3.81
C TRP A 108 6.20 0.32 2.94
N ILE A 109 6.84 -0.27 1.94
CA ILE A 109 7.66 0.45 0.96
C ILE A 109 6.83 0.60 -0.30
N TYR A 110 6.56 1.83 -0.69
CA TYR A 110 5.88 2.14 -1.96
C TYR A 110 6.90 2.46 -3.03
N THR A 111 6.61 1.98 -4.24
CA THR A 111 7.37 2.37 -5.44
C THR A 111 6.75 3.62 -6.06
N GLY A 112 7.51 4.34 -6.88
CA GLY A 112 6.95 5.46 -7.63
C GLY A 112 5.93 5.03 -8.70
N MET A 113 5.87 3.75 -9.07
CA MET A 113 4.77 3.21 -9.88
C MET A 113 3.49 3.07 -9.03
N THR A 114 3.63 2.49 -7.85
CA THR A 114 2.56 2.34 -6.84
C THR A 114 1.92 3.67 -6.47
N LEU A 115 2.74 4.71 -6.26
CA LEU A 115 2.23 6.05 -5.92
C LEU A 115 1.43 6.67 -7.08
N ARG A 116 1.84 6.44 -8.33
CA ARG A 116 1.07 6.87 -9.51
C ARG A 116 -0.24 6.11 -9.66
N GLU A 117 -0.21 4.78 -9.54
CA GLU A 117 -1.43 3.96 -9.58
C GLU A 117 -2.41 4.40 -8.48
N LEU A 118 -1.90 4.70 -7.28
CA LEU A 118 -2.71 5.25 -6.19
C LEU A 118 -3.32 6.61 -6.56
N ALA A 119 -2.59 7.48 -7.24
CA ALA A 119 -3.09 8.79 -7.68
C ALA A 119 -4.18 8.69 -8.75
N ASP A 120 -4.04 7.74 -9.67
CA ASP A 120 -5.03 7.51 -10.73
C ASP A 120 -6.35 6.97 -10.16
N ASP A 121 -6.28 6.08 -9.17
CA ASP A 121 -7.47 5.45 -8.58
C ASP A 121 -8.06 6.24 -7.40
N ASN A 122 -7.24 7.01 -6.68
CA ASN A 122 -7.65 7.74 -5.49
C ASN A 122 -6.83 9.05 -5.35
N PRO A 123 -7.22 10.10 -6.09
CA PRO A 123 -6.51 11.38 -6.11
C PRO A 123 -6.30 12.02 -4.73
N GLU A 124 -7.27 11.88 -3.82
CA GLU A 124 -7.19 12.43 -2.46
C GLU A 124 -6.22 11.65 -1.57
N ALA A 125 -6.23 10.30 -1.65
CA ALA A 125 -5.26 9.50 -0.93
C ALA A 125 -3.84 9.71 -1.45
N ALA A 126 -3.68 9.96 -2.76
CA ALA A 126 -2.40 10.37 -3.30
C ALA A 126 -2.01 11.79 -2.86
N ALA A 127 -2.97 12.72 -2.74
CA ALA A 127 -2.71 14.06 -2.22
C ALA A 127 -2.13 13.99 -0.79
N ASP A 128 -2.75 13.22 0.12
CA ASP A 128 -2.22 12.98 1.48
C ASP A 128 -0.80 12.43 1.46
N VAL A 129 -0.52 11.46 0.59
CA VAL A 129 0.82 10.90 0.47
C VAL A 129 1.81 11.95 -0.08
N THR A 130 1.46 12.68 -1.14
CA THR A 130 2.35 13.70 -1.72
C THR A 130 2.61 14.86 -0.77
N GLU A 131 1.62 15.27 0.02
CA GLU A 131 1.77 16.28 1.07
C GLU A 131 2.76 15.80 2.13
N ARG A 132 2.61 14.55 2.59
CA ARG A 132 3.52 13.95 3.57
C ARG A 132 4.94 13.75 3.03
N LEU A 133 5.09 13.50 1.73
CA LEU A 133 6.39 13.39 1.07
C LEU A 133 7.02 14.76 0.78
N GLY A 134 6.22 15.82 0.71
CA GLY A 134 6.67 17.15 0.28
C GLY A 134 7.11 17.20 -1.19
N VAL A 135 6.71 16.22 -2.01
CA VAL A 135 7.12 16.09 -3.42
C VAL A 135 5.90 15.86 -4.30
N PRO A 136 5.70 16.67 -5.36
CA PRO A 136 4.65 16.47 -6.36
C PRO A 136 4.72 15.11 -7.06
N ILE A 137 3.55 14.52 -7.38
CA ILE A 137 3.45 13.17 -7.96
C ILE A 137 4.17 13.03 -9.32
N ASP A 138 4.21 14.10 -10.11
CA ASP A 138 4.84 14.16 -11.43
C ASP A 138 6.37 14.06 -11.37
N GLN A 139 6.97 14.43 -10.23
CA GLN A 139 8.41 14.30 -9.98
C GLN A 139 8.81 12.91 -9.49
N ILE A 140 7.85 12.04 -9.18
CA ILE A 140 8.13 10.69 -8.68
C ILE A 140 8.43 9.76 -9.85
N ARG A 141 9.64 9.21 -9.94
CA ARG A 141 10.05 8.26 -10.99
C ARG A 141 9.72 6.80 -10.61
N PRO A 142 9.53 5.88 -11.58
CA PRO A 142 9.09 4.51 -11.28
C PRO A 142 10.03 3.74 -10.34
N ASP A 143 11.31 4.09 -10.36
CA ASP A 143 12.41 3.55 -9.56
C ASP A 143 12.66 4.33 -8.27
N HIS A 144 11.78 5.26 -7.88
CA HIS A 144 11.79 5.80 -6.52
C HIS A 144 11.11 4.83 -5.55
N TYR A 145 11.61 4.82 -4.32
CA TYR A 145 11.10 4.02 -3.22
C TYR A 145 10.89 4.90 -1.99
N VAL A 146 9.83 4.64 -1.24
CA VAL A 146 9.59 5.32 0.03
C VAL A 146 9.03 4.38 1.07
N LEU A 147 9.62 4.40 2.27
CA LEU A 147 9.07 3.74 3.43
C LEU A 147 8.01 4.64 4.07
N VAL A 148 6.73 4.27 3.93
CA VAL A 148 5.60 5.09 4.43
C VAL A 148 5.27 4.82 5.90
N ARG A 149 5.73 3.70 6.45
CA ARG A 149 5.55 3.30 7.86
C ARG A 149 6.77 2.58 8.41
N LEU A 150 7.07 2.80 9.69
CA LEU A 150 8.19 2.16 10.39
C LEU A 150 7.82 0.82 11.03
N ASP A 151 6.54 0.52 11.18
CA ASP A 151 6.08 -0.78 11.66
C ASP A 151 6.09 -1.83 10.55
N GLN A 152 6.49 -3.03 10.92
CA GLN A 152 6.53 -4.19 10.04
C GLN A 152 5.25 -5.02 10.22
N ASP A 153 4.61 -5.38 9.11
CA ASP A 153 3.53 -6.37 9.12
C ASP A 153 4.12 -7.79 9.31
N ARG A 154 3.86 -8.37 10.48
CA ARG A 154 4.39 -9.69 10.86
C ARG A 154 3.66 -10.86 10.20
N ASP A 155 2.44 -10.64 9.73
CA ASP A 155 1.62 -11.67 9.08
C ASP A 155 1.88 -11.74 7.56
N ALA A 156 2.61 -10.77 7.00
CA ALA A 156 2.95 -10.73 5.58
C ALA A 156 3.62 -12.02 5.08
N ALA A 157 4.46 -12.68 5.88
CA ALA A 157 5.07 -13.95 5.48
C ALA A 157 4.03 -15.07 5.29
N HIS A 158 3.01 -15.12 6.14
CA HIS A 158 1.90 -16.06 6.00
C HIS A 158 1.08 -15.72 4.75
N ARG A 159 0.69 -14.45 4.60
CA ARG A 159 -0.10 -13.98 3.45
C ARG A 159 0.64 -14.18 2.13
N TRP A 160 1.95 -14.00 2.10
CA TRP A 160 2.79 -14.28 0.93
C TRP A 160 2.68 -15.73 0.46
N ASN A 161 2.64 -16.69 1.37
CA ASN A 161 2.48 -18.11 1.02
C ASN A 161 1.10 -18.38 0.42
N VAL A 162 0.06 -17.84 1.05
CA VAL A 162 -1.33 -17.92 0.56
C VAL A 162 -1.44 -17.31 -0.85
N LEU A 163 -0.88 -16.09 -1.02
CA LEU A 163 -0.85 -15.37 -2.29
C LEU A 163 -0.22 -16.23 -3.38
N ASN A 164 0.96 -16.80 -3.14
CA ASN A 164 1.64 -17.64 -4.13
C ASN A 164 0.87 -18.91 -4.48
N GLY A 165 0.17 -19.49 -3.50
CA GLY A 165 -0.75 -20.61 -3.74
C GLY A 165 -1.84 -20.22 -4.73
N ILE A 166 -2.50 -19.08 -4.51
CA ILE A 166 -3.59 -18.58 -5.36
C ILE A 166 -3.08 -18.14 -6.73
N ARG A 167 -1.91 -17.49 -6.79
CA ARG A 167 -1.31 -17.01 -8.04
C ARG A 167 -1.07 -18.13 -9.04
N LYS A 168 -0.71 -19.33 -8.56
CA LYS A 168 -0.47 -20.52 -9.38
C LYS A 168 -1.75 -21.19 -9.90
N GLN A 169 -2.91 -20.83 -9.38
CA GLN A 169 -4.18 -21.41 -9.83
C GLN A 169 -4.55 -20.92 -11.24
N PRO A 170 -5.25 -21.74 -12.05
CA PRO A 170 -5.70 -21.38 -13.39
C PRO A 170 -6.95 -20.48 -13.36
N LEU A 171 -6.89 -19.40 -12.58
CA LEU A 171 -7.97 -18.43 -12.41
C LEU A 171 -7.63 -17.11 -13.11
N GLY A 172 -8.66 -16.40 -13.58
CA GLY A 172 -8.54 -15.00 -14.02
C GLY A 172 -8.19 -14.06 -12.87
N VAL A 173 -7.65 -12.87 -13.17
CA VAL A 173 -7.17 -11.93 -12.14
C VAL A 173 -8.26 -11.55 -11.13
N LYS A 174 -9.49 -11.26 -11.59
CA LYS A 174 -10.63 -10.93 -10.71
C LYS A 174 -10.89 -12.04 -9.69
N ALA A 175 -10.94 -13.30 -10.15
CA ALA A 175 -11.15 -14.46 -9.30
C ALA A 175 -9.98 -14.70 -8.32
N LYS A 176 -8.73 -14.44 -8.75
CA LYS A 176 -7.55 -14.50 -7.86
C LYS A 176 -7.61 -13.45 -6.77
N VAL A 177 -7.91 -12.21 -7.12
CA VAL A 177 -8.07 -11.10 -6.17
C VAL A 177 -9.14 -11.44 -5.13
N LEU A 178 -10.30 -11.91 -5.57
CA LEU A 178 -11.37 -12.34 -4.66
C LEU A 178 -10.92 -13.50 -3.76
N ALA A 179 -10.34 -14.56 -4.32
CA ALA A 179 -9.85 -15.69 -3.54
C ALA A 179 -8.83 -15.26 -2.47
N TYR A 180 -7.97 -14.30 -2.79
CA TYR A 180 -6.97 -13.79 -1.86
C TYR A 180 -7.59 -12.92 -0.77
N LEU A 181 -8.55 -12.05 -1.11
CA LEU A 181 -9.30 -11.28 -0.12
C LEU A 181 -10.11 -12.18 0.82
N ARG A 182 -10.75 -13.23 0.29
CA ARG A 182 -11.49 -14.24 1.08
C ARG A 182 -10.59 -15.05 2.00
N ALA A 183 -9.34 -15.30 1.60
CA ALA A 183 -8.36 -15.94 2.47
C ALA A 183 -7.83 -15.01 3.58
N ASN A 184 -8.13 -13.71 3.53
CA ASN A 184 -7.67 -12.68 4.45
C ASN A 184 -8.84 -11.83 5.00
N VAL A 185 -10.01 -12.43 5.20
CA VAL A 185 -11.19 -11.72 5.75
C VAL A 185 -10.82 -11.04 7.07
N GLY A 186 -11.20 -9.77 7.20
CA GLY A 186 -10.90 -8.91 8.35
C GLY A 186 -9.46 -8.41 8.43
N ASN A 187 -8.53 -8.98 7.66
CA ASN A 187 -7.12 -8.62 7.67
C ASN A 187 -6.78 -7.73 6.47
N PRO A 188 -6.23 -6.52 6.68
CA PRO A 188 -5.84 -5.66 5.57
C PRO A 188 -4.76 -6.31 4.71
N VAL A 189 -4.93 -6.20 3.39
CA VAL A 189 -3.92 -6.53 2.38
C VAL A 189 -3.48 -5.26 1.66
N THR A 190 -2.23 -5.22 1.27
CA THR A 190 -1.63 -4.05 0.59
C THR A 190 -1.90 -4.09 -0.91
N LEU A 191 -1.92 -2.92 -1.55
CA LEU A 191 -1.95 -2.82 -3.01
C LEU A 191 -0.80 -3.60 -3.66
N GLU A 192 0.37 -3.67 -3.02
CA GLU A 192 1.56 -4.36 -3.56
C GLU A 192 1.35 -5.87 -3.63
N GLU A 193 0.69 -6.45 -2.62
CA GLU A 193 0.25 -7.85 -2.65
C GLU A 193 -0.73 -8.09 -3.80
N LEU A 194 -1.72 -7.21 -3.99
CA LEU A 194 -2.71 -7.32 -5.09
C LEU A 194 -2.06 -7.17 -6.47
N ARG A 195 -1.15 -6.20 -6.62
CA ARG A 195 -0.38 -5.96 -7.85
C ARG A 195 0.49 -7.17 -8.19
N TYR A 196 1.21 -7.72 -7.21
CA TYR A 196 2.00 -8.93 -7.40
C TYR A 196 1.14 -10.14 -7.75
N LEU A 197 -0.03 -10.31 -7.12
CA LEU A 197 -0.99 -11.38 -7.41
C LEU A 197 -1.51 -11.31 -8.86
N ALA A 198 -1.75 -10.11 -9.39
CA ALA A 198 -2.18 -9.86 -10.76
C ALA A 198 -1.04 -9.96 -11.80
N GLY A 199 0.17 -10.29 -11.38
CA GLY A 199 1.33 -10.40 -12.27
C GLY A 199 1.89 -9.04 -12.69
N ASP A 200 1.88 -8.07 -11.78
CA ASP A 200 2.45 -6.72 -11.96
C ASP A 200 1.74 -5.88 -13.05
N LYS A 201 0.50 -6.24 -13.40
CA LYS A 201 -0.37 -5.49 -14.32
C LYS A 201 -1.28 -4.54 -13.56
N SER A 202 -1.55 -3.35 -14.09
CA SER A 202 -2.46 -2.36 -13.50
C SER A 202 -3.95 -2.76 -13.44
N GLU A 203 -4.32 -3.93 -13.98
CA GLU A 203 -5.72 -4.37 -14.00
C GLU A 203 -6.28 -4.71 -12.60
N TRP A 204 -5.41 -4.95 -11.60
CA TRP A 204 -5.82 -5.35 -10.25
C TRP A 204 -6.77 -4.33 -9.62
N ALA A 205 -6.49 -3.03 -9.76
CA ALA A 205 -7.29 -1.98 -9.13
C ALA A 205 -8.70 -1.91 -9.71
N ARG A 206 -8.81 -2.01 -11.05
CA ARG A 206 -10.11 -2.15 -11.72
C ARG A 206 -10.86 -3.41 -11.24
N ARG A 207 -10.18 -4.55 -11.11
CA ARG A 207 -10.82 -5.79 -10.63
C ARG A 207 -11.33 -5.68 -9.20
N VAL A 208 -10.61 -4.99 -8.32
CA VAL A 208 -11.08 -4.70 -6.95
C VAL A 208 -12.33 -3.80 -6.98
N ARG A 209 -12.34 -2.77 -7.83
CA ARG A 209 -13.53 -1.92 -8.03
C ARG A 209 -14.73 -2.74 -8.51
N GLU A 210 -14.58 -3.55 -9.55
CA GLU A 210 -15.65 -4.44 -10.04
C GLU A 210 -16.17 -5.38 -8.95
N LEU A 211 -15.28 -5.98 -8.15
CA LEU A 211 -15.68 -6.83 -7.04
C LEU A 211 -16.55 -6.08 -6.02
N ARG A 212 -16.27 -4.80 -5.80
CA ARG A 212 -16.96 -3.96 -4.85
C ARG A 212 -18.27 -3.35 -5.37
N THR A 213 -18.25 -2.79 -6.58
CA THR A 213 -19.36 -2.00 -7.15
C THR A 213 -20.25 -2.77 -8.13
N GLU A 214 -19.80 -3.90 -8.67
CA GLU A 214 -20.60 -4.71 -9.59
C GLU A 214 -21.01 -6.03 -8.95
N ASP A 215 -20.05 -6.68 -8.27
CA ASP A 215 -20.27 -7.97 -7.62
C ASP A 215 -20.74 -7.83 -6.18
N GLY A 216 -20.66 -6.63 -5.58
CA GLY A 216 -21.20 -6.35 -4.25
C GLY A 216 -20.44 -7.02 -3.09
N TRP A 217 -19.14 -7.26 -3.24
CA TRP A 217 -18.29 -7.70 -2.12
C TRP A 217 -17.98 -6.52 -1.17
N PRO A 218 -18.03 -6.72 0.16
CA PRO A 218 -17.78 -5.69 1.17
C PRO A 218 -16.28 -5.43 1.32
N ILE A 219 -15.67 -4.91 0.25
CA ILE A 219 -14.26 -4.53 0.19
C ILE A 219 -14.17 -3.05 0.55
N PHE A 220 -13.33 -2.74 1.53
CA PHE A 220 -13.16 -1.40 2.03
C PHE A 220 -11.72 -0.95 1.94
N THR A 221 -11.53 0.35 1.77
CA THR A 221 -10.25 1.04 1.94
C THR A 221 -10.45 2.19 2.90
N ARG A 222 -9.36 2.90 3.22
CA ARG A 222 -9.39 4.10 4.06
C ARG A 222 -10.53 5.06 3.72
N MET A 223 -10.69 5.37 2.43
CA MET A 223 -11.67 6.36 1.96
C MET A 223 -13.11 5.82 1.88
N GLN A 224 -13.30 4.50 1.86
CA GLN A 224 -14.62 3.90 1.62
C GLN A 224 -15.29 3.39 2.88
N GLY A 225 -14.96 3.97 4.04
CA GLY A 225 -15.60 3.67 5.32
C GLY A 225 -14.71 3.02 6.35
N ARG A 226 -13.39 2.99 6.13
CA ARG A 226 -12.41 2.41 7.06
C ARG A 226 -11.25 3.36 7.39
N PRO A 227 -11.52 4.52 8.02
CA PRO A 227 -10.50 5.54 8.30
C PRO A 227 -9.36 5.04 9.20
N ASP A 228 -9.51 3.88 9.84
CA ASP A 228 -8.46 3.19 10.60
C ASP A 228 -7.41 2.51 9.70
N LEU A 229 -7.72 2.25 8.43
CA LEU A 229 -6.80 1.58 7.52
C LEU A 229 -5.66 2.51 7.08
N PRO A 230 -4.46 1.94 6.87
CA PRO A 230 -3.40 2.63 6.17
C PRO A 230 -3.83 2.95 4.74
N VAL A 231 -3.33 4.05 4.19
CA VAL A 231 -3.43 4.36 2.76
C VAL A 231 -2.95 3.14 1.95
N GLY A 232 -3.53 2.89 0.78
CA GLY A 232 -3.12 1.78 -0.09
C GLY A 232 -3.43 0.37 0.45
N SER A 233 -4.30 0.26 1.46
CA SER A 233 -4.75 -1.02 2.02
C SER A 233 -6.19 -1.33 1.66
N TYR A 234 -6.49 -2.60 1.47
CA TYR A 234 -7.79 -3.14 1.14
C TYR A 234 -8.15 -4.23 2.15
N VAL A 235 -9.40 -4.30 2.56
CA VAL A 235 -9.88 -5.34 3.47
C VAL A 235 -11.26 -5.81 3.04
N LEU A 236 -11.44 -7.12 3.04
CA LEU A 236 -12.76 -7.72 2.93
C LEU A 236 -13.29 -7.93 4.36
N ASP A 237 -14.31 -7.17 4.76
CA ASP A 237 -14.79 -7.24 6.15
C ASP A 237 -15.53 -8.55 6.45
N GLU A 238 -16.28 -9.07 5.49
CA GLU A 238 -17.00 -10.35 5.63
C GLU A 238 -16.95 -11.14 4.31
N ASP A 239 -16.88 -12.47 4.41
CA ASP A 239 -17.03 -13.37 3.25
C ASP A 239 -18.52 -13.53 2.85
N LYS A 240 -19.18 -12.39 2.59
CA LYS A 240 -20.61 -12.29 2.26
C LYS A 240 -20.79 -11.35 1.07
N GLN A 241 -21.18 -11.90 -0.06
CA GLN A 241 -21.50 -11.12 -1.25
C GLN A 241 -22.92 -10.54 -1.13
N ALA A 242 -23.10 -9.24 -1.42
CA ALA A 242 -24.41 -8.61 -1.43
C ALA A 242 -25.35 -9.27 -2.47
N PRO A 243 -26.68 -9.27 -2.27
CA PRO A 243 -27.65 -9.68 -3.27
C PRO A 243 -27.55 -8.85 -4.54
N GLU A 244 -27.91 -9.41 -5.70
CA GLU A 244 -27.72 -8.77 -7.02
C GLU A 244 -28.32 -7.36 -7.14
N HIS A 245 -29.45 -7.11 -6.47
CA HIS A 245 -30.14 -5.83 -6.50
C HIS A 245 -29.44 -4.71 -5.70
N ASP A 246 -28.58 -5.05 -4.72
CA ASP A 246 -27.90 -4.07 -3.86
C ASP A 246 -26.46 -3.76 -4.31
N ARG A 247 -25.96 -4.41 -5.37
CA ARG A 247 -24.52 -4.41 -5.71
C ARG A 247 -24.01 -3.08 -6.27
N ARG A 248 -24.86 -2.26 -6.87
CA ARG A 248 -24.46 -1.15 -7.78
C ARG A 248 -24.48 0.26 -7.19
N ILE A 249 -24.07 0.45 -5.94
CA ILE A 249 -23.95 1.80 -5.36
C ILE A 249 -22.63 2.44 -5.83
N PRO A 250 -22.66 3.58 -6.57
CA PRO A 250 -21.46 4.31 -6.97
C PRO A 250 -20.59 4.77 -5.79
N ASP A 251 -19.28 4.91 -6.00
CA ASP A 251 -18.32 5.24 -4.94
C ASP A 251 -18.51 6.66 -4.38
N ASP A 252 -18.76 7.64 -5.25
CA ASP A 252 -19.07 9.02 -4.90
C ASP A 252 -20.31 9.11 -4.01
N VAL A 253 -21.38 8.38 -4.38
CA VAL A 253 -22.60 8.29 -3.57
C VAL A 253 -22.30 7.65 -2.22
N ARG A 254 -21.55 6.54 -2.20
CA ARG A 254 -21.18 5.85 -0.95
C ARG A 254 -20.37 6.74 -0.02
N ILE A 255 -19.35 7.43 -0.53
CA ILE A 255 -18.52 8.35 0.26
C ILE A 255 -19.40 9.47 0.82
N THR A 256 -20.20 10.11 -0.03
CA THR A 256 -21.10 11.20 0.38
C THR A 256 -22.06 10.78 1.50
N VAL A 257 -22.65 9.57 1.41
CA VAL A 257 -23.56 9.05 2.45
C VAL A 257 -22.81 8.75 3.75
N LEU A 258 -21.62 8.13 3.67
CA LEU A 258 -20.80 7.84 4.85
C LEU A 258 -20.34 9.12 5.55
N GLU A 259 -19.92 10.14 4.80
CA GLU A 259 -19.54 11.46 5.34
C GLU A 259 -20.73 12.16 6.00
N ARG A 260 -21.88 12.20 5.32
CA ARG A 260 -23.15 12.74 5.85
C ARG A 260 -23.52 12.07 7.18
N ASP A 261 -23.41 10.75 7.23
CA ASP A 261 -23.75 9.94 8.41
C ASP A 261 -22.58 9.87 9.42
N ARG A 262 -21.52 10.66 9.20
CA ARG A 262 -20.35 10.79 10.08
C ARG A 262 -19.65 9.47 10.39
N TYR A 263 -19.61 8.56 9.40
CA TYR A 263 -19.06 7.22 9.54
C TYR A 263 -19.61 6.47 10.76
N ALA A 264 -20.92 6.62 11.02
CA ALA A 264 -21.60 6.00 12.15
C ALA A 264 -22.97 5.45 11.73
N CYS A 265 -23.42 4.41 12.44
CA CYS A 265 -24.75 3.85 12.27
C CYS A 265 -25.81 4.86 12.74
N LEU A 266 -26.73 5.27 11.85
CA LEU A 266 -27.81 6.21 12.21
C LEU A 266 -28.78 5.66 13.27
N GLN A 267 -28.83 4.34 13.45
CA GLN A 267 -29.73 3.69 14.42
C GLN A 267 -29.17 3.64 15.86
N CYS A 268 -27.85 3.49 16.05
CA CYS A 268 -27.26 3.42 17.41
C CYS A 268 -26.02 4.27 17.64
N GLY A 269 -25.62 5.07 16.65
CA GLY A 269 -24.40 5.85 16.69
C GLY A 269 -23.11 5.02 16.67
N TRP A 270 -23.18 3.70 16.43
CA TRP A 270 -21.98 2.86 16.39
C TRP A 270 -21.05 3.28 15.27
N SER A 271 -19.81 3.60 15.61
CA SER A 271 -18.72 3.82 14.67
C SER A 271 -17.62 2.77 14.86
N ARG A 272 -16.72 2.67 13.88
CA ARG A 272 -15.60 1.72 13.90
C ARG A 272 -14.68 1.93 15.11
N ASP A 273 -14.57 3.16 15.62
CA ASP A 273 -13.73 3.50 16.77
C ASP A 273 -14.20 2.81 18.07
N GLN A 274 -15.44 2.31 18.08
CA GLN A 274 -16.02 1.58 19.20
C GLN A 274 -15.87 0.06 19.07
N LEU A 275 -15.17 -0.43 18.05
CA LEU A 275 -15.00 -1.86 17.79
C LEU A 275 -14.34 -2.57 18.98
N ARG A 276 -15.01 -3.61 19.48
CA ARG A 276 -14.50 -4.52 20.51
C ARG A 276 -14.65 -5.96 20.05
N SER A 277 -13.84 -6.85 20.62
CA SER A 277 -13.87 -8.28 20.27
C SER A 277 -15.25 -8.89 20.50
N GLU A 278 -15.88 -8.53 21.62
CA GLU A 278 -17.21 -8.96 22.06
C GLU A 278 -18.40 -8.25 21.39
N ASP A 279 -18.17 -7.12 20.70
CA ASP A 279 -19.25 -6.38 20.03
C ASP A 279 -19.69 -7.12 18.76
N PRO A 280 -20.98 -7.49 18.58
CA PRO A 280 -21.45 -8.12 17.35
C PRO A 280 -21.42 -7.18 16.14
N ARG A 281 -21.33 -5.86 16.36
CA ARG A 281 -21.17 -4.87 15.30
C ARG A 281 -19.72 -4.84 14.85
N LYS A 282 -19.50 -5.12 13.57
CA LYS A 282 -18.17 -5.28 12.98
C LYS A 282 -17.87 -4.22 11.92
N PHE A 283 -18.88 -3.78 11.18
CA PHE A 283 -18.72 -2.84 10.07
C PHE A 283 -20.00 -2.07 9.76
N LEU A 284 -19.89 -1.08 8.88
CA LEU A 284 -20.98 -0.24 8.39
C LEU A 284 -21.37 -0.67 6.97
N GLU A 285 -22.67 -0.63 6.70
CA GLU A 285 -23.30 -0.95 5.42
C GLU A 285 -24.25 0.17 5.02
N LEU A 286 -24.42 0.37 3.71
CA LEU A 286 -25.42 1.26 3.17
C LEU A 286 -26.71 0.48 2.93
N HIS A 287 -27.82 1.06 3.38
CA HIS A 287 -29.15 0.49 3.25
C HIS A 287 -30.04 1.39 2.42
N HIS A 288 -30.79 0.83 1.48
CA HIS A 288 -31.82 1.55 0.74
C HIS A 288 -33.09 1.72 1.56
N LEU A 289 -33.60 2.94 1.67
CA LEU A 289 -34.86 3.25 2.37
C LEU A 289 -36.06 2.73 1.58
N GLU A 290 -36.10 3.04 0.28
CA GLU A 290 -36.97 2.38 -0.67
C GLU A 290 -36.21 1.21 -1.28
N HIS A 291 -36.63 -0.01 -0.93
CA HIS A 291 -35.98 -1.23 -1.41
C HIS A 291 -35.86 -1.23 -2.93
N HIS A 292 -34.70 -1.63 -3.43
CA HIS A 292 -34.42 -1.70 -4.87
C HIS A 292 -35.38 -2.64 -5.63
N MET A 293 -36.02 -3.60 -4.94
CA MET A 293 -37.10 -4.44 -5.49
C MET A 293 -38.32 -3.62 -5.98
N HIS A 294 -38.46 -2.36 -5.53
CA HIS A 294 -39.47 -1.40 -5.95
C HIS A 294 -38.90 -0.23 -6.77
N GLY A 295 -37.66 -0.32 -7.25
CA GLY A 295 -37.03 0.72 -8.08
C GLY A 295 -36.31 1.82 -7.31
N GLY A 296 -35.98 1.60 -6.03
CA GLY A 296 -35.20 2.54 -5.23
C GLY A 296 -33.85 2.90 -5.86
N ALA A 297 -33.61 4.19 -6.07
CA ALA A 297 -32.41 4.68 -6.74
C ALA A 297 -31.17 4.62 -5.83
N ASN A 298 -29.98 4.48 -6.42
CA ASN A 298 -28.70 4.62 -5.70
C ASN A 298 -28.35 6.10 -5.51
N THR A 299 -29.20 6.82 -4.77
CA THR A 299 -29.01 8.25 -4.48
C THR A 299 -28.69 8.47 -3.00
N VAL A 300 -28.08 9.62 -2.70
CA VAL A 300 -27.72 9.98 -1.33
C VAL A 300 -28.95 10.00 -0.43
N GLU A 301 -30.08 10.50 -0.94
CA GLU A 301 -31.34 10.63 -0.20
C GLU A 301 -32.00 9.29 0.10
N ASN A 302 -31.76 8.26 -0.74
CA ASN A 302 -32.35 6.94 -0.57
C ASN A 302 -31.46 5.97 0.21
N LEU A 303 -30.25 6.38 0.58
CA LEU A 303 -29.29 5.53 1.27
C LEU A 303 -29.03 6.04 2.69
N VAL A 304 -28.90 5.11 3.63
CA VAL A 304 -28.51 5.38 5.03
C VAL A 304 -27.45 4.41 5.51
N THR A 305 -26.58 4.88 6.41
CA THR A 305 -25.52 4.09 7.00
C THR A 305 -26.01 3.36 8.25
N LEU A 306 -25.90 2.03 8.26
CA LEU A 306 -26.23 1.16 9.39
C LEU A 306 -25.04 0.25 9.75
N CYS A 307 -24.94 -0.21 11.01
CA CYS A 307 -24.02 -1.30 11.32
C CYS A 307 -24.58 -2.62 10.78
N ASN A 308 -23.71 -3.60 10.52
CA ASN A 308 -24.11 -4.93 10.00
C ASN A 308 -25.27 -5.57 10.79
N VAL A 309 -25.28 -5.43 12.12
CA VAL A 309 -26.35 -5.95 12.99
C VAL A 309 -27.69 -5.27 12.72
N HIS A 310 -27.72 -3.94 12.64
CA HIS A 310 -28.97 -3.22 12.39
C HIS A 310 -29.41 -3.32 10.94
N HIS A 311 -28.46 -3.37 10.02
CA HIS A 311 -28.72 -3.63 8.60
C HIS A 311 -29.48 -4.96 8.42
N ASP A 312 -28.96 -6.05 9.01
CA ASP A 312 -29.62 -7.37 8.99
C ASP A 312 -30.99 -7.33 9.72
N GLN A 313 -31.14 -6.55 10.79
CA GLN A 313 -32.43 -6.41 11.49
C GLN A 313 -33.48 -5.67 10.66
N VAL A 314 -33.08 -4.66 9.88
CA VAL A 314 -33.98 -3.95 8.96
C VAL A 314 -34.42 -4.89 7.83
N HIS A 315 -33.48 -5.62 7.21
CA HIS A 315 -33.82 -6.64 6.20
C HIS A 315 -34.71 -7.76 6.76
N ALA A 316 -34.55 -8.11 8.04
CA ALA A 316 -35.41 -9.07 8.73
C ALA A 316 -36.78 -8.49 9.17
N GLY A 317 -37.07 -7.22 8.89
CA GLY A 317 -38.32 -6.55 9.30
C GLY A 317 -38.45 -6.32 10.80
N ARG A 318 -37.36 -6.46 11.57
CA ARG A 318 -37.32 -6.27 13.03
C ARG A 318 -37.10 -4.81 13.43
N LEU A 319 -36.52 -4.02 12.53
CA LEU A 319 -36.33 -2.58 12.66
C LEU A 319 -36.81 -1.86 11.40
N THR A 320 -37.23 -0.62 11.56
CA THR A 320 -37.47 0.30 10.44
C THR A 320 -36.21 1.12 10.20
N ALA A 321 -35.81 1.28 8.94
CA ALA A 321 -34.65 2.11 8.60
C ALA A 321 -34.85 3.56 9.09
N PRO A 322 -33.86 4.16 9.78
CA PRO A 322 -33.93 5.56 10.17
C PRO A 322 -33.93 6.45 8.93
N ARG A 323 -34.62 7.59 8.98
CA ARG A 323 -34.55 8.58 7.91
C ARG A 323 -33.19 9.28 7.92
N PRO A 324 -32.63 9.60 6.75
CA PRO A 324 -31.39 10.35 6.65
C PRO A 324 -31.59 11.75 7.27
N PRO A 325 -30.56 12.32 7.90
CA PRO A 325 -30.63 13.70 8.39
C PRO A 325 -30.93 14.64 7.21
N VAL A 326 -31.97 15.47 7.36
CA VAL A 326 -32.31 16.50 6.37
C VAL A 326 -31.17 17.51 6.35
N GLY A 327 -30.61 17.78 5.16
CA GLY A 327 -29.45 18.66 4.99
C GLY A 327 -29.61 19.98 5.76
N GLY A 328 -28.85 20.13 6.85
CA GLY A 328 -28.64 21.40 7.49
C GLY A 328 -27.79 22.24 6.56
N ALA A 329 -28.34 23.36 6.09
CA ALA A 329 -27.54 24.43 5.55
C ALA A 329 -26.39 24.72 6.53
N SER A 330 -25.20 24.87 5.97
CA SER A 330 -24.08 25.59 6.58
C SER A 330 -24.60 26.85 7.29
N SER A 331 -24.70 26.78 8.62
CA SER A 331 -24.66 27.96 9.46
C SER A 331 -23.19 28.34 9.61
N GLU A 332 -22.76 29.31 8.82
CA GLU A 332 -21.71 30.21 9.25
C GLU A 332 -22.17 30.86 10.57
N ASP A 333 -21.40 30.65 11.63
CA ASP A 333 -21.14 31.60 12.71
C ASP A 333 -19.86 31.19 13.47
#